data_AF-A0A7C2ZM40-F1
#
_entry.id   AF-A0A7C2ZM40-F1
#
_cell.length_a   1.000
_cell.length_b   1.000
_cell.length_c   1.000
_cell.angle_alpha   90.00
_cell.angle_beta   90.00
_cell.angle_gamma   90.00
#
_symmetry.space_group_name_H-M   'P 1'
#
loop_
_entity.id
_entity.type
_entity.pdbx_description
1 polymer ?
#
loop_
_entity_poly.entity_id
_entity_poly.type
_entity_poly.pdbx_seq_one_letter_code
_entity_poly.pdbx_strand_id
1 'polypeptide(L)'
;MDMRKRQAGSYRTIKDLVLDYVAKNDGRVEPSRIEEAVLLHFPDSAWKNSHWQWYRYQICKGRFKDEFSEEVRTNLSEGIRRNRRSHPAVKRHGDRILRQARQMISEAARGDSTLRFKINRWVFSRLQQDEIQTKKPLKNMLWDSGVRACQVCGKPFSSLRGVHLHRIDASMEYSDRNCQLLCRLCHNS
;
A
#
# COMPACT_ATOMS: atom_id res chain seq x y z
N MET A 1 2.75 -2.48 -38.15
CA MET A 1 2.22 -3.67 -37.45
C MET A 1 1.38 -3.19 -36.30
N ASP A 2 0.10 -3.57 -36.32
CA ASP A 2 -0.99 -2.97 -35.55
C ASP A 2 -0.98 -3.43 -34.08
N MET A 3 -0.93 -2.49 -33.14
CA MET A 3 -0.80 -2.72 -31.69
C MET A 3 -2.14 -2.60 -30.94
N ARG A 4 -3.27 -2.95 -31.57
CA ARG A 4 -4.57 -2.96 -30.89
C ARG A 4 -5.44 -4.13 -31.33
N LYS A 5 -5.44 -5.20 -30.53
CA LYS A 5 -6.59 -6.07 -30.17
C LYS A 5 -6.10 -7.41 -29.61
N ARG A 6 -6.05 -7.52 -28.28
CA ARG A 6 -6.24 -8.81 -27.57
C ARG A 6 -7.05 -8.55 -26.30
N GLN A 7 -8.37 -8.48 -26.47
CA GLN A 7 -9.30 -8.74 -25.38
C GLN A 7 -9.64 -10.23 -25.35
N ALA A 8 -9.70 -10.77 -24.13
CA ALA A 8 -10.26 -12.07 -23.74
C ALA A 8 -9.70 -13.33 -24.44
N GLY A 9 -8.47 -13.70 -24.10
CA GLY A 9 -7.98 -15.08 -24.30
C GLY A 9 -7.54 -15.64 -22.95
N SER A 10 -8.10 -16.78 -22.54
CA SER A 10 -7.57 -17.55 -21.41
C SER A 10 -6.06 -17.72 -21.58
N TYR A 11 -5.25 -17.28 -20.61
CA TYR A 11 -3.80 -17.49 -20.68
C TYR A 11 -3.53 -18.98 -20.82
N ARG A 12 -2.71 -19.37 -21.81
CA ARG A 12 -2.39 -20.78 -22.05
C ARG A 12 -1.47 -21.36 -20.98
N THR A 13 -0.63 -20.50 -20.39
CA THR A 13 0.30 -20.89 -19.33
C THR A 13 0.41 -19.80 -18.28
N ILE A 14 0.79 -20.21 -17.06
CA ILE A 14 1.11 -19.27 -15.97
C ILE A 14 2.25 -18.32 -16.38
N LYS A 15 3.21 -18.80 -17.18
CA LYS A 15 4.29 -17.97 -17.72
C LYS A 15 3.71 -16.80 -18.52
N ASP A 16 2.80 -17.07 -19.46
CA ASP A 16 2.24 -16.04 -20.32
C ASP A 16 1.44 -15.01 -19.50
N LEU A 17 0.69 -15.48 -18.49
CA LEU A 17 0.00 -14.61 -17.53
C LEU A 17 0.97 -13.71 -16.79
N VAL A 18 2.03 -14.28 -16.19
CA VAL A 18 2.98 -13.53 -15.35
C VAL A 18 3.75 -12.51 -16.16
N LEU A 19 4.24 -12.87 -17.36
CA LEU A 19 4.98 -11.96 -18.21
C LEU A 19 4.10 -10.83 -18.74
N ASP A 20 2.88 -11.15 -19.19
CA ASP A 20 1.91 -10.14 -19.64
C ASP A 20 1.48 -9.22 -18.49
N TYR A 21 1.27 -9.76 -17.29
CA TYR A 21 0.96 -8.97 -16.10
C TYR A 21 2.08 -7.99 -15.76
N VAL A 22 3.35 -8.43 -15.80
CA VAL A 22 4.50 -7.55 -15.57
C VAL A 22 4.58 -6.46 -16.63
N ALA A 23 4.34 -6.81 -17.90
CA ALA A 23 4.37 -5.85 -19.01
C ALA A 23 3.26 -4.81 -18.90
N LYS A 24 2.02 -5.22 -18.62
CA LYS A 24 0.87 -4.32 -18.45
C LYS A 24 0.98 -3.36 -17.27
N ASN A 25 1.78 -3.72 -16.27
CA ASN A 25 1.96 -2.92 -15.07
C ASN A 25 3.33 -2.22 -15.03
N ASP A 26 4.07 -2.15 -16.15
CA ASP A 26 5.37 -1.49 -16.25
C ASP A 26 6.37 -1.92 -15.15
N GLY A 27 6.33 -3.20 -14.75
CA GLY A 27 7.18 -3.74 -13.68
C GLY A 27 6.76 -3.37 -12.25
N ARG A 28 5.67 -2.62 -12.06
CA ARG A 28 5.10 -2.26 -10.76
C ARG A 28 4.14 -3.33 -10.28
N VAL A 29 4.70 -4.37 -9.69
CA VAL A 29 3.96 -5.58 -9.37
C VAL A 29 3.90 -5.84 -7.87
N GLU A 30 2.69 -6.04 -7.36
CA GLU A 30 2.44 -6.55 -6.02
C GLU A 30 2.34 -8.09 -6.05
N PRO A 31 3.13 -8.82 -5.24
CA PRO A 31 3.14 -10.29 -5.28
C PRO A 31 1.77 -10.95 -5.05
N SER A 32 0.97 -10.40 -4.14
CA SER A 32 -0.39 -10.88 -3.81
C SER A 32 -1.33 -10.82 -5.01
N ARG A 33 -1.24 -9.75 -5.81
CA ARG A 33 -2.07 -9.55 -7.01
C ARG A 33 -1.73 -10.52 -8.14
N ILE A 34 -0.46 -10.90 -8.27
CA ILE A 34 -0.08 -11.96 -9.21
C ILE A 34 -0.61 -13.31 -8.73
N GLU A 35 -0.55 -13.60 -7.44
CA GLU A 35 -1.10 -14.83 -6.88
C GLU A 35 -2.62 -14.92 -7.10
N GLU A 36 -3.37 -13.85 -6.81
CA GLU A 36 -4.80 -13.75 -7.13
C GLU A 36 -5.07 -14.01 -8.62
N ALA A 37 -4.31 -13.38 -9.51
CA ALA A 37 -4.48 -13.56 -10.95
C ALA A 37 -4.15 -14.99 -11.41
N VAL A 38 -3.09 -15.61 -10.87
CA VAL A 38 -2.71 -16.98 -11.20
C VAL A 38 -3.78 -17.96 -10.72
N LEU A 39 -4.26 -17.85 -9.49
CA LEU A 39 -5.28 -18.75 -8.94
C LEU A 39 -6.65 -18.56 -9.60
N LEU A 40 -6.96 -17.35 -10.08
CA LEU A 40 -8.17 -17.09 -10.86
C LEU A 40 -8.15 -17.81 -12.21
N HIS A 41 -7.01 -17.80 -12.91
CA HIS A 41 -6.87 -18.40 -14.24
C HIS A 41 -6.47 -19.89 -14.21
N PHE A 42 -5.80 -20.32 -13.12
CA PHE A 42 -5.31 -21.68 -12.91
C PHE A 42 -5.63 -22.12 -11.47
N PRO A 43 -6.90 -22.47 -11.17
CA PRO A 43 -7.35 -22.76 -9.80
C PRO A 43 -6.61 -23.91 -9.12
N ASP A 44 -6.22 -24.92 -9.88
CA ASP A 44 -5.49 -26.10 -9.38
C ASP A 44 -3.97 -25.89 -9.28
N SER A 45 -3.50 -24.65 -9.49
CA SER A 45 -2.07 -24.34 -9.46
C SER A 45 -1.50 -24.43 -8.05
N ALA A 46 -0.36 -25.10 -7.91
CA ALA A 46 0.46 -25.06 -6.69
C ALA A 46 1.30 -23.77 -6.59
N TRP A 47 0.78 -22.63 -7.05
CA TRP A 47 1.48 -21.35 -7.04
C TRP A 47 1.88 -20.95 -5.62
N LYS A 48 3.07 -20.33 -5.52
CA LYS A 48 3.70 -19.93 -4.26
C LYS A 48 4.58 -18.72 -4.53
N ASN A 49 4.86 -17.92 -3.51
CA ASN A 49 5.77 -16.77 -3.62
C ASN A 49 7.17 -17.15 -4.15
N SER A 50 7.67 -18.37 -3.90
CA SER A 50 8.94 -18.84 -4.48
C SER A 50 8.91 -18.84 -6.01
N HIS A 51 7.78 -19.18 -6.63
CA HIS A 51 7.59 -19.11 -8.07
C HIS A 51 7.67 -17.67 -8.56
N TRP A 52 7.01 -16.74 -7.85
CA TRP A 52 7.11 -15.31 -8.16
C TRP A 52 8.55 -14.80 -8.08
N GLN A 53 9.29 -15.12 -7.02
CA GLN A 53 10.70 -14.70 -6.89
C GLN A 53 11.56 -15.23 -8.03
N TRP A 54 11.31 -16.47 -8.47
CA TRP A 54 11.98 -17.05 -9.62
C TRP A 54 11.67 -16.27 -10.91
N TYR A 55 10.39 -15.96 -11.19
CA TYR A 55 10.01 -15.16 -12.36
C TYR A 55 10.64 -13.77 -12.34
N ARG A 56 10.55 -13.08 -11.20
CA ARG A 56 11.17 -11.77 -10.99
C ARG A 56 12.67 -11.81 -11.28
N TYR A 57 13.38 -12.83 -10.79
CA TYR A 57 14.81 -12.99 -11.09
C TYR A 57 15.06 -13.19 -12.58
N GLN A 58 14.27 -14.06 -13.24
CA GLN A 58 14.43 -14.32 -14.67
C GLN A 58 14.16 -13.09 -15.54
N ILE A 59 13.23 -12.22 -15.15
CA ILE A 59 12.96 -10.95 -15.84
C ILE A 59 14.06 -9.92 -15.56
N CYS A 60 14.56 -9.83 -14.34
CA CYS A 60 15.58 -8.82 -14.02
C CYS A 60 16.97 -9.17 -14.56
N LYS A 61 17.33 -10.46 -14.51
CA LYS A 61 18.72 -10.94 -14.68
C LYS A 61 18.87 -12.22 -15.51
N GLY A 62 17.77 -12.91 -15.81
CA GLY A 62 17.81 -14.22 -16.45
C GLY A 62 17.22 -14.22 -17.85
N ARG A 63 16.58 -15.35 -18.20
CA ARG A 63 16.21 -15.67 -19.58
C ARG A 63 15.14 -14.77 -20.21
N PHE A 64 14.44 -13.97 -19.41
CA PHE A 64 13.40 -13.05 -19.89
C PHE A 64 13.87 -11.60 -19.91
N LYS A 65 15.15 -11.34 -19.59
CA LYS A 65 15.67 -9.97 -19.46
C LYS A 65 15.46 -9.13 -20.71
N ASP A 66 15.69 -9.71 -21.88
CA ASP A 66 15.65 -8.98 -23.15
C ASP A 66 14.21 -8.83 -23.67
N GLU A 67 13.23 -9.48 -23.05
CA GLU A 67 11.80 -9.29 -23.32
C GLU A 67 11.23 -8.02 -22.65
N PHE A 68 11.99 -7.40 -21.74
CA PHE A 68 11.56 -6.23 -20.97
C PHE A 68 12.56 -5.08 -21.05
N SER A 69 12.03 -3.86 -21.14
CA SER A 69 12.86 -2.65 -21.14
C SER A 69 13.65 -2.52 -19.84
N GLU A 70 14.75 -1.75 -19.89
CA GLU A 70 15.53 -1.45 -18.70
C GLU A 70 14.70 -0.76 -17.61
N GLU A 71 13.74 0.07 -17.99
CA GLU A 71 12.81 0.74 -17.07
C GLU A 71 11.90 -0.27 -16.36
N VAL A 72 11.27 -1.19 -17.09
CA VAL A 72 10.41 -2.23 -16.50
C VAL A 72 11.23 -3.13 -15.56
N ARG A 73 12.44 -3.53 -15.98
CA ARG A 73 13.35 -4.32 -15.12
C ARG A 73 13.79 -3.54 -13.89
N THR A 74 14.03 -2.24 -14.02
CA THR A 74 14.38 -1.38 -12.88
C THR A 74 13.23 -1.32 -11.89
N ASN A 75 12.01 -0.99 -12.34
CA ASN A 75 10.81 -0.95 -11.50
C ASN A 75 10.58 -2.29 -10.77
N LEU A 76 10.73 -3.40 -11.50
CA LEU A 76 10.56 -4.76 -10.97
C LEU A 76 11.67 -5.16 -9.97
N SER A 77 12.91 -4.78 -10.26
CA SER A 77 14.07 -5.05 -9.40
C SER A 77 14.04 -4.20 -8.13
N GLU A 78 13.53 -2.98 -8.20
CA GLU A 78 13.28 -2.10 -7.07
C GLU A 78 12.07 -2.55 -6.23
N GLY A 79 11.22 -3.43 -6.79
CA GLY A 79 10.09 -4.08 -6.14
C GLY A 79 10.46 -4.71 -4.78
N ILE A 80 9.76 -4.25 -3.74
CA ILE A 80 9.91 -4.57 -2.29
C ILE A 80 11.19 -4.01 -1.61
N ARG A 81 12.03 -3.19 -2.27
CA ARG A 81 13.02 -2.37 -1.52
C ARG A 81 12.53 -0.96 -1.22
N ARG A 82 11.45 -0.52 -1.87
CA ARG A 82 10.95 0.86 -1.79
C ARG A 82 9.66 1.10 -1.03
N ASN A 83 8.97 0.09 -0.48
CA ASN A 83 7.85 0.39 0.43
C ASN A 83 8.30 0.76 1.88
N ARG A 84 9.61 0.88 2.12
CA ARG A 84 10.18 1.44 3.36
C ARG A 84 11.11 2.63 3.15
N ARG A 85 11.48 2.96 1.91
CA ARG A 85 12.20 4.21 1.64
C ARG A 85 11.16 5.29 1.46
N SER A 86 10.74 5.83 2.61
CA SER A 86 10.36 7.22 2.77
C SER A 86 10.96 8.04 1.63
N HIS A 87 10.10 8.60 0.76
CA HIS A 87 10.47 9.44 -0.38
C HIS A 87 11.70 10.29 0.03
N PRO A 88 12.79 10.40 -0.75
CA PRO A 88 14.03 11.03 -0.27
C PRO A 88 13.82 12.40 0.40
N ALA A 89 12.81 13.15 -0.06
CA ALA A 89 12.32 14.33 0.62
C ALA A 89 11.76 14.05 2.03
N VAL A 90 10.85 13.10 2.22
CA VAL A 90 10.30 12.73 3.54
C VAL A 90 11.41 12.39 4.54
N LYS A 91 12.44 11.62 4.16
CA LYS A 91 13.59 11.37 5.06
C LYS A 91 14.33 12.67 5.38
N ARG A 92 14.68 13.46 4.37
CA ARG A 92 15.43 14.71 4.53
C ARG A 92 14.67 15.75 5.38
N HIS A 93 13.38 15.93 5.12
CA HIS A 93 12.52 16.83 5.88
C HIS A 93 12.25 16.28 7.30
N GLY A 94 11.93 14.99 7.40
CA GLY A 94 11.69 14.31 8.68
C GLY A 94 12.88 14.35 9.62
N ASP A 95 14.09 14.06 9.11
CA ASP A 95 15.32 14.12 9.92
C ASP A 95 15.59 15.55 10.43
N ARG A 96 15.32 16.56 9.61
CA ARG A 96 15.47 17.97 10.02
C ARG A 96 14.47 18.35 11.11
N ILE A 97 13.19 18.01 10.93
CA ILE A 97 12.14 18.28 11.94
C ILE A 97 12.45 17.53 13.24
N LEU A 98 12.87 16.27 13.14
CA LEU A 98 13.20 15.45 14.31
C LEU A 98 14.39 16.03 15.09
N ARG A 99 15.42 16.53 14.41
CA ARG A 99 16.54 17.21 15.08
C ARG A 99 16.08 18.47 15.82
N GLN A 100 15.27 19.30 15.17
CA GLN A 100 14.73 20.52 15.79
C GLN A 100 13.85 20.21 16.99
N ALA A 101 12.93 19.25 16.86
CA ALA A 101 12.08 18.80 17.96
C ALA A 101 12.90 18.28 19.15
N ARG A 102 13.94 17.47 18.90
CA ARG A 102 14.84 16.98 19.95
C ARG A 102 15.58 18.10 20.68
N GLN A 103 16.02 19.11 19.96
CA GLN A 103 16.66 20.29 20.54
C GLN A 103 15.68 21.04 21.45
N MET A 104 14.49 21.39 20.93
CA MET A 104 13.46 22.08 21.70
C MET A 104 13.03 21.31 22.95
N ILE A 105 12.87 19.98 22.84
CA ILE A 105 12.54 19.11 23.97
C ILE A 105 13.66 19.12 25.02
N SER A 106 14.93 19.14 24.60
CA SER A 106 16.07 19.15 25.52
C SER A 106 16.22 20.49 26.23
N GLU A 107 16.03 21.60 25.52
CA GLU A 107 16.02 22.96 26.07
C GLU A 107 14.89 23.14 27.09
N ALA A 108 13.68 22.67 26.76
CA ALA A 108 12.53 22.72 27.67
C ALA A 108 12.75 21.88 28.94
N ALA A 109 13.47 20.76 28.83
CA ALA A 109 13.75 19.89 29.96
C ALA A 109 14.88 20.38 30.87
N ARG A 110 15.74 21.31 30.40
CA ARG A 110 16.86 21.88 31.18
C ARG A 110 17.73 20.83 31.91
N GLY A 111 17.98 19.70 31.25
CA GLY A 111 18.78 18.59 31.80
C GLY A 111 17.98 17.53 32.58
N ASP A 112 16.70 17.76 32.92
CA ASP A 112 15.84 16.76 33.56
C ASP A 112 15.45 15.65 32.58
N SER A 113 16.01 14.45 32.77
CA SER A 113 15.77 13.29 31.93
C SER A 113 14.32 12.79 31.98
N THR A 114 13.65 12.90 33.13
CA THR A 114 12.26 12.47 33.32
C THR A 114 11.31 13.40 32.61
N LEU A 115 11.51 14.72 32.76
CA LEU A 115 10.73 15.72 32.06
C LEU A 115 10.92 15.60 30.54
N ARG A 116 12.17 15.44 30.08
CA ARG A 116 12.50 15.20 28.65
C ARG A 116 11.72 14.03 28.07
N PHE A 117 11.67 12.91 28.80
CA PHE A 117 10.91 11.72 28.39
C PHE A 117 9.41 11.99 28.30
N LYS A 118 8.84 12.69 29.29
CA LYS A 118 7.41 13.04 29.33
C LYS A 118 7.02 13.96 28.17
N ILE A 119 7.80 15.01 27.89
CA ILE A 119 7.56 15.94 26.78
C ILE A 119 7.61 15.18 25.44
N ASN A 120 8.64 14.34 25.24
CA ASN A 120 8.75 13.55 24.01
C ASN A 120 7.53 12.66 23.75
N ARG A 121 7.04 11.97 24.78
CA ARG A 121 5.82 11.15 24.67
C ARG A 121 4.58 11.99 24.37
N TRP A 122 4.46 13.15 25.00
CA TRP A 122 3.34 14.05 24.79
C TRP A 122 3.30 14.56 23.34
N VAL A 123 4.43 15.04 22.82
CA VAL A 123 4.55 15.52 21.42
C VAL A 123 4.21 14.40 20.44
N PHE A 124 4.78 13.21 20.62
CA PHE A 124 4.51 12.06 19.75
C PHE A 124 3.01 11.72 19.71
N SER A 125 2.35 11.68 20.87
CA SER A 125 0.91 11.40 20.96
C SER A 125 0.06 12.42 20.21
N ARG A 126 0.42 13.72 20.27
CA ARG A 126 -0.31 14.78 19.55
C ARG A 126 -0.18 14.66 18.04
N LEU A 127 1.03 14.39 17.54
CA LEU A 127 1.24 14.17 16.10
C LEU A 127 0.44 12.96 15.58
N GLN A 128 0.34 11.88 16.37
CA GLN A 128 -0.53 10.75 16.02
C GLN A 128 -2.01 11.12 16.06
N GLN A 129 -2.41 11.96 17.01
CA GLN A 129 -3.79 12.40 17.15
C GLN A 129 -4.24 13.26 15.97
N ASP A 130 -3.37 14.08 15.40
CA ASP A 130 -3.66 14.90 14.21
C ASP A 130 -4.04 14.01 13.01
N GLU A 131 -3.33 12.89 12.80
CA GLU A 131 -3.69 11.90 11.78
C GLU A 131 -5.08 11.30 12.07
N ILE A 132 -5.37 10.95 13.33
CA ILE A 132 -6.64 10.35 13.74
C ILE A 132 -7.83 11.31 13.56
N GLN A 133 -7.62 12.61 13.79
CA GLN A 133 -8.67 13.63 13.69
C GLN A 133 -9.26 13.72 12.27
N THR A 134 -8.49 13.38 11.23
CA THR A 134 -8.98 13.35 9.84
C THR A 134 -10.07 12.29 9.59
N LYS A 135 -10.09 11.22 10.39
CA LYS A 135 -10.93 10.04 10.14
C LYS A 135 -12.41 10.32 10.37
N LYS A 136 -12.76 11.08 11.41
CA LYS A 136 -14.18 11.28 11.80
C LYS A 136 -14.95 12.10 10.77
N PRO A 137 -14.46 13.27 10.31
CA PRO A 137 -15.13 14.03 9.25
C PRO A 137 -15.26 13.21 7.96
N LEU A 138 -14.20 12.51 7.55
CA LEU A 138 -14.21 11.72 6.32
C LEU A 138 -15.19 10.53 6.40
N LYS A 139 -15.22 9.84 7.55
CA LYS A 139 -16.19 8.77 7.79
C LYS A 139 -17.63 9.26 7.72
N ASN A 140 -17.93 10.43 8.28
CA ASN A 140 -19.25 11.05 8.19
C ASN A 140 -19.58 11.43 6.74
N MET A 141 -18.64 12.04 6.03
CA MET A 141 -18.84 12.42 4.62
C MET A 141 -19.15 11.22 3.72
N LEU A 142 -18.41 10.11 3.82
CA LEU A 142 -18.69 8.87 3.08
C LEU A 142 -20.05 8.26 3.47
N TRP A 143 -20.44 8.40 4.73
CA TRP A 143 -21.77 8.00 5.15
C TRP A 143 -22.82 8.91 4.51
N ASP A 144 -22.67 10.23 4.57
CA ASP A 144 -23.65 11.17 4.03
C ASP A 144 -23.76 11.09 2.50
N SER A 145 -22.71 10.62 1.81
CA SER A 145 -22.73 10.32 0.37
C SER A 145 -23.49 9.04 -0.02
N GLY A 146 -24.11 8.35 0.96
CA GLY A 146 -24.98 7.19 0.71
C GLY A 146 -24.32 5.81 0.89
N VAL A 147 -23.08 5.73 1.38
CA VAL A 147 -22.45 4.44 1.67
C VAL A 147 -23.14 3.81 2.90
N ARG A 148 -23.98 2.80 2.65
CA ARG A 148 -24.80 2.12 3.66
C ARG A 148 -24.48 0.63 3.82
N ALA A 149 -23.42 0.14 3.19
CA ALA A 149 -22.98 -1.24 3.30
C ALA A 149 -21.45 -1.35 3.28
N CYS A 150 -20.93 -2.45 3.82
CA CYS A 150 -19.51 -2.76 3.77
C CYS A 150 -19.04 -2.86 2.32
N GLN A 151 -18.05 -2.05 1.95
CA GLN A 151 -17.57 -2.01 0.57
C GLN A 151 -16.73 -3.24 0.16
N VAL A 152 -16.45 -4.15 1.10
CA VAL A 152 -15.78 -5.44 0.85
C VAL A 152 -16.79 -6.60 0.81
N CYS A 153 -17.58 -6.78 1.87
CA CYS A 153 -18.48 -7.95 1.97
C CYS A 153 -19.95 -7.65 1.66
N GLY A 154 -20.31 -6.42 1.31
CA GLY A 154 -21.68 -6.02 0.97
C GLY A 154 -22.67 -5.99 2.14
N LYS A 155 -22.26 -6.40 3.36
CA LYS A 155 -23.16 -6.42 4.52
C LYS A 155 -23.68 -5.01 4.84
N PRO A 156 -25.02 -4.80 4.93
CA PRO A 156 -25.59 -3.49 5.20
C PRO A 156 -25.25 -3.02 6.62
N PHE A 157 -25.11 -1.71 6.76
CA PHE A 157 -24.92 -1.03 8.04
C PHE A 157 -26.27 -0.51 8.54
N SER A 158 -26.64 -0.88 9.76
CA SER A 158 -27.83 -0.35 10.42
C SER A 158 -27.61 1.06 10.99
N SER A 159 -26.37 1.42 11.28
CA SER A 159 -25.96 2.74 11.73
C SER A 159 -24.47 2.94 11.48
N LEU A 160 -23.99 4.17 11.69
CA LEU A 160 -22.57 4.49 11.62
C LEU A 160 -21.74 3.84 12.76
N ARG A 161 -22.41 3.33 13.80
CA ARG A 161 -21.76 2.68 14.95
C ARG A 161 -21.17 1.33 14.53
N GLY A 162 -19.90 1.11 14.82
CA GLY A 162 -19.18 -0.12 14.45
C GLY A 162 -18.73 -0.18 12.98
N VAL A 163 -18.97 0.87 12.20
CA VAL A 163 -18.37 1.05 10.87
C VAL A 163 -16.93 1.56 11.03
N HIS A 164 -16.00 1.00 10.28
CA HIS A 164 -14.59 1.40 10.30
C HIS A 164 -14.20 2.06 8.99
N LEU A 165 -13.41 3.13 9.07
CA LEU A 165 -12.82 3.79 7.91
C LEU A 165 -11.48 3.12 7.62
N HIS A 166 -11.34 2.57 6.42
CA HIS A 166 -10.14 1.87 5.98
C HIS A 166 -9.52 2.61 4.79
N ARG A 167 -8.18 2.73 4.77
CA ARG A 167 -7.46 3.23 3.59
C ARG A 167 -7.23 2.09 2.61
N ILE A 168 -7.58 2.29 1.35
CA ILE A 168 -7.35 1.32 0.28
C ILE A 168 -5.85 1.17 0.04
N ASP A 169 -5.13 2.29 -0.05
CA ASP A 169 -3.67 2.34 -0.05
C ASP A 169 -3.17 2.99 1.26
N ALA A 170 -2.46 2.21 2.07
CA ALA A 170 -1.91 2.66 3.35
C ALA A 170 -0.79 3.71 3.22
N SER A 171 -0.19 3.85 2.03
CA SER A 171 0.85 4.85 1.75
C SER A 171 0.29 6.23 1.42
N MET A 172 -1.00 6.31 1.12
CA MET A 172 -1.70 7.55 0.75
C MET A 172 -2.47 8.14 1.94
N GLU A 173 -2.84 9.43 1.86
CA GLU A 173 -3.63 10.07 2.91
C GLU A 173 -5.06 9.51 3.03
N TYR A 174 -5.73 9.89 4.12
CA TYR A 174 -7.17 9.71 4.25
C TYR A 174 -7.90 10.68 3.31
N SER A 175 -8.61 10.15 2.31
CA SER A 175 -9.44 10.92 1.38
C SER A 175 -10.65 10.10 0.94
N ASP A 176 -11.66 10.74 0.35
CA ASP A 176 -12.84 10.09 -0.22
C ASP A 176 -12.48 9.07 -1.31
N ARG A 177 -11.39 9.32 -2.05
CA ARG A 177 -10.88 8.45 -3.12
C ARG A 177 -10.04 7.29 -2.62
N ASN A 178 -9.41 7.43 -1.45
CA ASN A 178 -8.52 6.41 -0.88
C ASN A 178 -9.12 5.74 0.37
N CYS A 179 -10.37 6.02 0.72
CA CYS A 179 -10.99 5.43 1.90
C CYS A 179 -12.30 4.73 1.59
N GLN A 180 -12.59 3.71 2.39
CA GLN A 180 -13.82 2.93 2.31
C GLN A 180 -14.36 2.60 3.70
N LEU A 181 -15.69 2.43 3.78
CA LEU A 181 -16.40 2.03 4.98
C LEU A 181 -16.51 0.50 5.04
N LEU A 182 -15.92 -0.08 6.08
CA LEU A 182 -15.86 -1.52 6.30
C LEU A 182 -16.57 -1.92 7.60
N CYS A 183 -17.05 -3.16 7.63
CA CYS A 183 -17.40 -3.80 8.89
C CYS A 183 -16.13 -4.16 9.68
N ARG A 184 -16.26 -4.38 11.00
CA ARG A 184 -15.13 -4.73 11.87
C ARG A 184 -14.32 -5.93 11.40
N LEU A 185 -14.98 -6.96 10.85
CA LEU A 185 -14.31 -8.17 10.37
C LEU A 185 -13.40 -7.86 9.18
N CYS A 186 -13.94 -7.21 8.14
CA CYS A 186 -13.17 -6.84 6.95
C CYS A 186 -12.06 -5.81 7.25
N HIS A 187 -12.27 -4.93 8.23
CA HIS A 187 -11.24 -3.95 8.62
C HIS A 187 -10.02 -4.60 9.30
N ASN A 188 -10.21 -5.75 9.95
CA ASN A 188 -9.17 -6.45 10.68
C ASN A 188 -8.58 -7.64 9.89
N SER A 189 -9.04 -7.85 8.65
CA SER A 189 -8.56 -8.91 7.76
C SER A 189 -7.24 -8.51 7.07
#